data_AF-A0AAN9AYC3-F1
#
_entry.id   AF-A0AAN9AYC3-F1
#
_cell.length_a   1.000
_cell.length_b   1.000
_cell.length_c   1.000
_cell.angle_alpha   90.00
_cell.angle_beta   90.00
_cell.angle_gamma   90.00
#
_symmetry.space_group_name_H-M   'P 1'
#
loop_
_entity.id
_entity.type
_entity.pdbx_description
1 polymer ?
#
loop_
_entity_poly.entity_id
_entity_poly.type
_entity_poly.pdbx_seq_one_letter_code
_entity_poly.pdbx_strand_id
1 'polypeptide(L)'
;MLKRKKKLLKRARATKSWSPYRNYQKYCRRELRRAEWQYINGTIQEGLDQNNSKPFWRFIKAKKQDSTGVAPLKEDGRLHSDSQTKADLLLKQFKSVFTKSTSCTLPNLLPPSATIQPISITTAGVAKLL
;
A
#
# COMPACT_ATOMS: atom_id res chain seq x y z
N MET A 1 23.55 1.54 15.44
CA MET A 1 23.00 0.18 15.73
C MET A 1 22.57 -0.60 14.48
N LEU A 2 21.70 -0.05 13.61
CA LEU A 2 21.11 -0.77 12.47
C LEU A 2 22.12 -1.29 11.43
N LYS A 3 23.12 -0.48 11.04
CA LYS A 3 24.18 -0.89 10.10
C LYS A 3 24.97 -2.11 10.59
N ARG A 4 25.32 -2.14 11.89
CA ARG A 4 26.03 -3.26 12.53
C ARG A 4 25.17 -4.51 12.60
N LYS A 5 23.88 -4.39 12.95
CA LYS A 5 22.92 -5.51 12.90
C LYS A 5 22.81 -6.11 11.50
N LYS A 6 22.73 -5.28 10.45
CA LYS A 6 22.71 -5.72 9.04
C LYS A 6 23.98 -6.47 8.66
N LYS A 7 25.15 -5.97 9.05
CA LYS A 7 26.45 -6.65 8.81
C LYS A 7 26.50 -8.01 9.48
N LEU A 8 26.06 -8.11 10.74
CA LEU A 8 26.02 -9.38 11.48
C LEU A 8 25.02 -10.37 10.88
N LEU A 9 23.88 -9.91 10.37
CA LEU A 9 22.92 -10.76 9.66
C LEU A 9 23.54 -11.37 8.40
N LYS A 10 24.24 -10.56 7.60
CA LYS A 10 24.95 -11.05 6.40
C LYS A 10 25.98 -12.12 6.76
N ARG A 11 26.78 -11.87 7.80
CA ARG A 11 27.78 -12.83 8.30
C ARG A 11 27.12 -14.13 8.79
N ALA A 12 26.09 -14.04 9.62
CA ALA A 12 25.40 -15.22 10.15
C ALA A 12 24.77 -16.09 9.05
N ARG A 13 24.29 -15.49 7.96
CA ARG A 13 23.77 -16.23 6.80
C ARG A 13 24.87 -17.00 6.07
N ALA A 14 26.05 -16.40 5.92
CA ALA A 14 27.19 -17.02 5.23
C ALA A 14 27.86 -18.12 6.09
N THR A 15 28.13 -17.84 7.37
CA THR A 15 28.88 -18.74 8.25
C THR A 15 28.01 -19.69 9.06
N LYS A 16 26.67 -19.60 8.94
CA LYS A 16 25.66 -20.31 9.76
C LYS A 16 25.80 -20.13 11.28
N SER A 17 26.68 -19.25 11.75
CA SER A 17 26.84 -18.91 13.17
C SER A 17 25.92 -17.74 13.55
N TRP A 18 24.86 -18.04 14.31
CA TRP A 18 23.81 -17.08 14.65
C TRP A 18 24.01 -16.38 16.00
N SER A 19 24.84 -16.92 16.89
CA SER A 19 25.00 -16.40 18.26
C SER A 19 25.35 -14.91 18.31
N PRO A 20 26.37 -14.41 17.58
CA PRO A 20 26.73 -12.98 17.60
C PRO A 20 25.60 -12.08 17.09
N TYR A 21 24.89 -12.51 16.05
CA TYR A 21 23.75 -11.78 15.52
C TYR A 21 22.59 -11.72 16.52
N ARG A 22 22.22 -12.86 17.13
CA ARG A 22 21.12 -12.95 18.11
C ARG A 22 21.41 -12.10 19.34
N ASN A 23 22.64 -12.14 19.85
CA ASN A 23 23.06 -11.31 21.00
C ASN A 23 22.98 -9.82 20.66
N TYR A 24 23.50 -9.41 19.50
CA TYR A 24 23.42 -8.02 19.07
C TYR A 24 21.98 -7.58 18.76
N GLN A 25 21.13 -8.49 18.26
CA GLN A 25 19.71 -8.23 18.06
C GLN A 25 18.99 -7.99 19.40
N LYS A 26 19.27 -8.80 20.43
CA LYS A 26 18.74 -8.59 21.79
C LYS A 26 19.17 -7.23 22.34
N TYR A 27 20.46 -6.90 22.22
CA TYR A 27 21.00 -5.60 22.59
C TYR A 27 20.25 -4.46 21.88
N CYS A 28 20.12 -4.51 20.55
CA CYS A 28 19.38 -3.50 19.79
C CYS A 28 17.93 -3.34 20.26
N ARG A 29 17.22 -4.44 20.53
CA ARG A 29 15.83 -4.36 21.03
C ARG A 29 15.77 -3.69 22.40
N ARG A 30 16.70 -4.02 23.30
CA ARG A 30 16.77 -3.42 24.64
C ARG A 30 17.01 -1.91 24.55
N GLU A 31 18.01 -1.48 23.78
CA GLU A 31 18.31 -0.06 23.64
C GLU A 31 17.16 0.71 22.96
N LEU A 32 16.50 0.10 21.97
CA LEU A 32 15.34 0.73 21.34
C LEU A 32 14.17 0.90 22.32
N ARG A 33 13.86 -0.12 23.13
CA ARG A 33 12.84 -0.01 24.19
C ARG A 33 13.22 1.03 25.22
N ARG A 34 14.49 1.08 25.64
CA ARG A 34 14.98 2.07 26.60
C ARG A 34 14.77 3.49 26.07
N ALA A 35 15.13 3.74 24.80
CA ALA A 35 14.92 5.04 24.17
C ALA A 35 13.42 5.39 24.04
N GLU A 36 12.56 4.42 23.72
CA GLU A 36 11.11 4.62 23.67
C GLU A 36 10.56 5.01 25.06
N TRP A 37 10.93 4.29 26.11
CA TRP A 37 10.53 4.62 27.49
C TRP A 37 11.05 5.97 27.95
N GLN A 38 12.28 6.33 27.59
CA GLN A 38 12.84 7.65 27.90
C GLN A 38 12.03 8.77 27.24
N TYR A 39 11.61 8.60 25.98
CA TYR A 39 10.77 9.57 25.28
C TYR A 39 9.36 9.65 25.87
N ILE A 40 8.76 8.51 26.24
CA ILE A 40 7.43 8.49 26.87
C ILE A 40 7.48 9.24 28.21
N ASN A 41 8.41 8.88 29.09
CA ASN A 41 8.49 9.46 30.43
C ASN A 41 8.97 10.92 30.41
N GLY A 42 9.93 11.27 29.56
CA GLY A 42 10.56 12.60 29.54
C GLY A 42 9.99 13.57 28.53
N THR A 43 8.93 13.24 27.81
CA THR A 43 8.33 14.17 26.84
C THR A 43 6.81 14.04 26.78
N ILE A 44 6.29 12.81 26.79
CA ILE A 44 4.84 12.60 26.77
C ILE A 44 4.26 12.85 28.17
N GLN A 45 4.80 12.22 29.21
CA GLN A 45 4.30 12.35 30.57
C GLN A 45 4.41 13.80 31.07
N GLU A 46 5.59 14.40 30.95
CA GLU A 46 5.81 15.81 31.32
C GLU A 46 4.88 16.76 30.55
N GLY A 47 4.67 16.52 29.25
CA GLY A 47 3.72 17.29 28.46
C GLY A 47 2.28 17.17 28.98
N LEU A 48 1.85 15.97 29.35
CA LEU A 48 0.51 15.75 29.90
C LEU A 48 0.34 16.40 31.27
N ASP A 49 1.36 16.33 32.14
CA ASP A 49 1.36 16.98 33.45
C ASP A 49 1.28 18.52 33.31
N GLN A 50 1.81 19.07 32.21
CA GLN A 50 1.71 20.49 31.83
C GLN A 50 0.45 20.82 30.98
N ASN A 51 -0.54 19.93 30.93
CA ASN A 51 -1.77 20.05 30.13
C ASN A 51 -1.53 20.25 28.61
N ASN A 52 -0.41 19.77 28.09
CA ASN A 52 -0.03 19.77 26.68
C ASN A 52 -0.11 18.38 26.07
N SER A 53 -1.22 18.08 25.40
CA SER A 53 -1.45 16.79 24.74
C SER A 53 -0.77 16.65 23.36
N LYS A 54 -0.11 17.71 22.83
CA LYS A 54 0.50 17.66 21.49
C LYS A 54 1.58 16.58 21.34
N PRO A 55 2.52 16.37 22.29
CA PRO A 55 3.55 15.34 22.18
C PRO A 55 2.96 13.93 22.13
N PHE A 56 1.88 13.69 22.89
CA PHE A 56 1.12 12.44 22.88
C PHE A 56 0.54 12.17 21.48
N TRP A 57 -0.23 13.11 20.93
CA TRP A 57 -0.84 12.93 19.61
C TRP A 57 0.19 12.82 18.48
N ARG A 58 1.33 13.51 18.60
CA ARG A 58 2.45 13.35 17.66
C ARG A 58 3.03 11.94 17.71
N PHE A 59 3.19 11.37 18.91
CA PHE A 59 3.67 10.01 19.08
C PHE A 59 2.71 8.97 18.50
N ILE A 60 1.41 9.09 18.79
CA ILE A 60 0.38 8.19 18.24
C ILE A 60 0.38 8.22 16.71
N LYS A 61 0.38 9.42 16.11
CA LYS A 61 0.44 9.57 14.64
C LYS A 61 1.73 9.00 14.04
N ALA A 62 2.87 9.14 14.74
CA ALA A 62 4.15 8.60 14.29
C ALA A 62 4.18 7.07 14.26
N LYS A 63 3.36 6.39 15.08
CA LYS A 63 3.23 4.92 15.03
C LYS A 63 2.57 4.42 13.75
N LYS A 64 1.90 5.29 12.98
CA LYS A 64 1.19 4.94 11.73
C LYS A 64 0.30 3.69 11.88
N GLN A 65 -0.27 3.54 13.08
CA GLN A 65 -1.20 2.47 13.41
C GLN A 65 -2.66 2.91 13.25
N ASP A 66 -2.91 4.17 12.92
CA ASP A 66 -4.19 4.58 12.34
C ASP A 66 -4.47 3.72 11.12
N SER A 67 -5.73 3.35 10.91
CA SER A 67 -6.18 2.51 9.81
C SER A 67 -6.06 3.25 8.47
N THR A 68 -4.84 3.54 8.02
CA THR A 68 -4.57 4.01 6.67
C THR A 68 -4.71 2.80 5.74
N GLY A 69 -5.95 2.53 5.30
CA GLY A 69 -6.32 1.40 4.45
C GLY A 69 -7.82 1.29 4.26
N VAL A 70 -8.26 0.26 3.53
CA VAL A 70 -9.68 -0.06 3.36
C VAL A 70 -10.23 -0.51 4.72
N ALA A 71 -11.21 0.24 5.24
CA ALA A 71 -11.94 -0.09 6.45
C ALA A 71 -12.54 -1.51 6.35
N PRO A 72 -12.83 -2.17 7.49
CA PRO A 72 -13.51 -3.46 7.45
C PRO A 72 -14.80 -3.38 6.62
N LEU A 73 -15.00 -4.34 5.72
CA LEU A 73 -16.17 -4.37 4.84
C LEU A 73 -17.26 -5.26 5.44
N LYS A 74 -18.52 -4.91 5.21
CA LYS A 74 -19.66 -5.69 5.71
C LYS A 74 -20.29 -6.49 4.57
N GLU A 75 -20.42 -7.80 4.78
CA GLU A 75 -21.22 -8.69 3.92
C GLU A 75 -22.11 -9.56 4.83
N ASP A 76 -23.39 -9.69 4.50
CA ASP A 76 -24.36 -10.54 5.22
C ASP A 76 -24.37 -10.35 6.76
N GLY A 77 -24.25 -9.11 7.22
CA GLY A 77 -24.26 -8.78 8.65
C GLY A 77 -22.92 -9.00 9.36
N ARG A 78 -21.90 -9.55 8.69
CA ARG A 78 -20.57 -9.83 9.26
C ARG A 78 -19.55 -8.80 8.79
N LEU A 79 -18.61 -8.46 9.67
CA LEU A 79 -17.55 -7.50 9.40
C LEU A 79 -16.25 -8.24 9.05
N HIS A 80 -15.67 -7.90 7.90
CA HIS A 80 -14.46 -8.50 7.36
C HIS A 80 -13.29 -7.51 7.42
N SER A 81 -12.33 -7.78 8.30
CA SER A 81 -11.10 -6.99 8.43
C SER A 81 -9.91 -7.56 7.66
N ASP A 82 -9.97 -8.84 7.30
CA ASP A 82 -8.91 -9.54 6.55
C ASP A 82 -8.72 -8.96 5.14
N SER A 83 -7.46 -8.86 4.71
CA SER A 83 -7.10 -8.21 3.44
C SER A 83 -7.55 -8.99 2.22
N GLN A 84 -7.48 -10.33 2.25
CA GLN A 84 -7.86 -11.18 1.12
C GLN A 84 -9.38 -11.13 0.93
N THR A 85 -10.13 -11.34 2.02
CA THR A 85 -11.60 -11.28 1.96
C THR A 85 -12.09 -9.92 1.49
N LYS A 86 -11.47 -8.82 1.94
CA LYS A 86 -11.82 -7.48 1.44
C LYS A 86 -11.59 -7.32 -0.06
N ALA A 87 -10.49 -7.85 -0.59
CA ALA A 87 -10.20 -7.79 -2.02
C ALA A 87 -11.25 -8.57 -2.83
N ASP A 88 -11.63 -9.76 -2.37
CA ASP A 88 -12.64 -10.59 -3.01
C ASP A 88 -14.03 -9.94 -3.00
N LEU A 89 -14.42 -9.32 -1.88
CA LEU A 89 -15.67 -8.56 -1.75
C LEU A 89 -15.73 -7.38 -2.72
N LEU A 90 -14.65 -6.60 -2.82
CA LEU A 90 -14.56 -5.49 -3.76
C LEU A 90 -14.62 -5.98 -5.20
N LEU A 91 -13.94 -7.08 -5.52
CA LEU A 91 -13.99 -7.69 -6.84
C LEU A 91 -15.38 -8.20 -7.19
N LYS A 92 -16.08 -8.82 -6.24
CA LYS A 92 -17.48 -9.28 -6.40
C LYS A 92 -18.40 -8.11 -6.69
N GLN A 93 -18.30 -7.03 -5.92
CA GLN A 93 -19.07 -5.82 -6.15
C GLN A 93 -18.76 -5.19 -7.51
N PHE A 94 -17.47 -5.11 -7.86
CA PHE A 94 -17.02 -4.60 -9.16
C PHE A 94 -17.56 -5.44 -10.32
N LYS A 95 -17.57 -6.78 -10.19
CA LYS A 95 -18.18 -7.67 -11.19
C LYS A 95 -19.69 -7.49 -11.29
N SER A 96 -20.37 -7.23 -10.18
CA SER A 96 -21.83 -7.09 -10.13
C SER A 96 -22.37 -5.92 -10.94
N VAL A 97 -21.59 -4.85 -11.11
CA VAL A 97 -22.05 -3.66 -11.84
C VAL A 97 -21.92 -3.80 -13.37
N PHE A 98 -21.22 -4.83 -13.86
CA PHE A 98 -21.17 -5.09 -15.29
C PHE A 98 -22.43 -5.83 -15.74
N THR A 99 -23.04 -5.30 -16.80
CA THR A 99 -24.16 -5.93 -17.49
C THR A 99 -23.71 -7.27 -18.08
N LYS A 100 -24.35 -8.36 -17.66
CA LYS A 100 -24.15 -9.67 -18.29
C LYS A 100 -24.87 -9.66 -19.63
N SER A 101 -24.13 -9.63 -20.73
CA SER A 101 -24.70 -9.91 -22.04
C SER A 101 -25.16 -11.37 -22.05
N THR A 102 -26.46 -11.61 -21.90
CA THR A 102 -27.06 -12.96 -21.96
C THR A 102 -27.21 -13.46 -23.39
N SER A 103 -27.01 -12.60 -24.38
CA SER A 103 -27.06 -12.96 -25.77
C SER A 103 -25.67 -12.77 -26.38
N CYS A 104 -25.03 -13.88 -26.71
CA CYS A 104 -23.93 -13.93 -27.67
C CYS A 104 -24.43 -13.57 -29.09
N THR A 105 -25.22 -12.49 -29.21
CA THR A 105 -25.50 -11.85 -30.47
C THR A 105 -24.42 -10.80 -30.56
N LEU A 106 -23.29 -11.18 -31.17
CA LEU A 106 -22.40 -10.17 -31.73
C LEU A 106 -23.29 -9.20 -32.52
N PRO A 107 -23.14 -7.87 -32.34
CA PRO A 107 -23.88 -6.93 -33.17
C PRO A 107 -23.66 -7.34 -34.62
N ASN A 108 -24.75 -7.48 -35.38
CA ASN A 108 -24.67 -7.89 -36.77
C ASN A 108 -23.66 -6.96 -37.45
N LEU A 109 -22.53 -7.52 -37.88
CA LEU A 109 -21.52 -6.76 -38.58
C LEU A 109 -22.21 -6.29 -39.86
N LEU A 110 -22.47 -4.99 -39.94
CA LEU A 110 -22.90 -4.37 -41.18
C LEU A 110 -21.95 -4.87 -42.28
N PRO A 111 -22.46 -5.18 -43.48
CA PRO A 111 -21.61 -5.59 -44.58
C PRO A 111 -20.44 -4.59 -44.71
N PRO A 112 -19.24 -5.06 -45.09
CA PRO A 112 -18.07 -4.20 -45.20
C PRO A 112 -18.46 -2.93 -45.95
N SER A 113 -18.34 -1.78 -45.29
CA SER A 113 -18.59 -0.49 -45.91
C SER A 113 -17.68 -0.35 -47.13
N ALA A 114 -18.11 0.46 -48.11
CA ALA A 114 -17.39 0.68 -49.35
C ALA A 114 -15.88 0.87 -49.10
N THR A 115 -15.06 0.19 -49.90
CA THR A 115 -13.60 0.30 -49.88
C THR A 115 -13.18 1.77 -49.82
N ILE A 116 -12.36 2.12 -48.83
CA ILE A 116 -11.84 3.47 -48.66
C ILE A 116 -11.13 3.87 -49.96
N GLN A 117 -11.55 4.99 -50.55
CA GLN A 117 -10.92 5.53 -51.75
C GLN A 117 -9.47 5.94 -51.45
N PRO A 118 -8.54 5.84 -52.43
CA PRO A 118 -7.16 6.27 -52.24
C PRO A 118 -7.08 7.70 -51.72
N ILE A 119 -6.42 7.90 -50.58
CA ILE A 119 -6.21 9.22 -50.01
C ILE A 119 -5.05 9.87 -50.76
N SER A 120 -5.31 10.98 -51.45
CA SER A 120 -4.27 11.79 -52.09
C SER A 120 -3.81 12.88 -51.13
N ILE A 121 -2.54 12.80 -50.71
CA ILE A 121 -1.90 13.83 -49.89
C ILE A 121 -1.19 14.79 -50.84
N THR A 122 -1.58 16.06 -50.84
CA THR A 122 -0.94 17.11 -51.65
C THR A 122 0.00 17.96 -50.81
N THR A 123 1.12 18.37 -51.39
CA THR A 123 2.12 19.21 -50.73
C THR A 123 1.54 20.56 -50.29
N ALA A 124 0.64 21.15 -51.09
CA ALA A 124 -0.08 22.37 -50.73
C ALA A 124 -0.97 22.21 -49.50
N GLY A 125 -1.61 21.04 -49.32
CA GLY A 125 -2.43 20.74 -48.14
C GLY A 125 -1.60 20.62 -46.87
N VAL A 126 -0.41 20.03 -46.96
CA VAL A 126 0.53 19.89 -45.83
C VAL A 126 1.15 21.23 -45.44
N ALA A 127 1.53 22.06 -46.42
CA ALA A 127 2.11 23.38 -46.17
C ALA A 127 1.14 24.36 -45.49
N LYS A 128 -0.18 24.14 -45.57
CA LYS A 128 -1.20 24.95 -44.87
C LYS A 128 -1.28 24.67 -43.36
N LEU A 129 -0.71 23.56 -42.89
CA LEU A 129 -0.70 23.16 -41.47
C LEU A 129 0.61 23.52 -40.75
N LEU A 130 1.56 24.12 -41.46
CA LEU A 130 2.78 24.75 -40.93
C LEU A 130 2.58 26.27 -40.82
#